data_AF-M6HFL1-F1
#
_entry.id   AF-M6HFL1-F1
#
_cell.length_a   1.000
_cell.length_b   1.000
_cell.length_c   1.000
_cell.angle_alpha   90.00
_cell.angle_beta   90.00
_cell.angle_gamma   90.00
#
_symmetry.space_group_name_H-M   'P 1'
#
loop_
_entity.id
_entity.type
_entity.pdbx_description
1 polymer ?
#
loop_
_entity_poly.entity_id
_entity_poly.type
_entity_poly.pdbx_seq_one_letter_code
_entity_poly.pdbx_strand_id
1 'polypeptide(L)'
;MIYIKDSWLEVNFEEPHNVLSWALIGGGWKEQVDCVLWHRVKDEDLTLEVDPIDYFYKSLLYKKESRNGVGFLTSVSLENYSEVILEKQI
;
A
#
# COMPACT_ATOMS: atom_id res chain seq x y z
N MET A 1 -2.53 10.44 7.32
CA MET A 1 -3.95 10.04 7.45
C MET A 1 -4.18 8.69 6.81
N ILE A 2 -4.92 7.79 7.48
CA ILE A 2 -5.18 6.42 7.02
C ILE A 2 -6.57 6.33 6.38
N TYR A 3 -6.65 5.65 5.24
CA TYR A 3 -7.88 5.48 4.46
C TYR A 3 -8.08 4.02 4.10
N ILE A 4 -9.32 3.56 4.17
CA ILE A 4 -9.72 2.24 3.69
C ILE A 4 -10.87 2.41 2.72
N LYS A 5 -10.69 1.88 1.51
CA LYS A 5 -11.72 1.90 0.49
C LYS A 5 -11.59 0.67 -0.40
N ASP A 6 -12.70 -0.02 -0.62
CA ASP A 6 -12.76 -1.24 -1.41
C ASP A 6 -11.72 -2.27 -0.90
N SER A 7 -10.78 -2.64 -1.77
CA SER A 7 -9.68 -3.56 -1.51
C SER A 7 -8.36 -2.83 -1.20
N TRP A 8 -8.39 -1.59 -0.73
CA TRP A 8 -7.20 -0.77 -0.49
C TRP A 8 -7.16 -0.22 0.93
N LEU A 9 -5.97 -0.30 1.53
CA LEU A 9 -5.56 0.44 2.72
C LEU A 9 -4.45 1.40 2.31
N GLU A 10 -4.62 2.68 2.64
CA GLU A 10 -3.72 3.74 2.22
C GLU A 10 -3.31 4.56 3.43
N VAL A 11 -2.02 4.87 3.52
CA VAL A 11 -1.49 5.81 4.49
C VAL A 11 -0.93 6.97 3.69
N ASN A 12 -1.60 8.11 3.73
CA ASN A 12 -1.14 9.34 3.11
C ASN A 12 -0.29 10.11 4.11
N PHE A 13 0.93 10.46 3.72
CA PHE A 13 1.78 11.34 4.49
C PHE A 13 1.30 12.78 4.36
N GLU A 14 1.46 13.56 5.43
CA GLU A 14 1.09 14.99 5.40
C GLU A 14 2.07 15.77 4.51
N GLU A 15 3.32 15.35 4.48
CA GLU A 15 4.38 15.87 3.61
C GLU A 15 5.16 14.71 2.98
N PRO A 16 5.75 14.89 1.79
CA PRO A 16 6.59 13.85 1.19
C PRO A 16 7.81 13.49 2.05
N HIS A 17 8.14 12.19 2.11
CA HIS A 17 9.25 11.67 2.89
C HIS A 17 10.22 10.84 2.06
N ASN A 18 11.47 10.76 2.53
CA ASN A 18 12.40 9.75 2.05
C ASN A 18 12.14 8.45 2.81
N VAL A 19 11.94 7.35 2.07
CA VAL A 19 11.52 6.06 2.62
C VAL A 19 12.52 4.99 2.20
N LEU A 20 12.97 4.21 3.17
CA LEU A 20 13.65 2.93 2.93
C LEU A 20 12.66 1.81 3.20
N SER A 21 12.33 1.00 2.19
CA SER A 21 11.37 -0.09 2.34
C SER A 21 11.78 -1.36 1.60
N TRP A 22 11.21 -2.48 2.01
CA TRP A 22 11.23 -3.74 1.24
C TRP A 22 9.88 -3.99 0.56
N ALA A 23 9.22 -2.91 0.15
CA ALA A 23 7.94 -2.96 -0.52
C ALA A 23 8.05 -3.65 -1.89
N LEU A 24 6.94 -4.28 -2.32
CA LEU A 24 6.83 -4.87 -3.65
C LEU A 24 7.00 -3.80 -4.73
N ILE A 25 6.33 -2.66 -4.53
CA ILE A 25 6.44 -1.48 -5.39
C ILE A 25 7.21 -0.40 -4.65
N GLY A 26 8.19 0.21 -5.32
CA GLY A 26 8.99 1.27 -4.71
C GLY A 26 9.90 0.78 -3.57
N GLY A 27 10.28 -0.50 -3.57
CA GLY A 27 11.30 -1.02 -2.66
C GLY A 27 12.67 -0.35 -2.83
N GLY A 28 13.49 -0.46 -1.80
CA GLY A 28 14.77 0.24 -1.68
C GLY A 28 14.62 1.64 -1.09
N TRP A 29 15.59 2.51 -1.40
CA TRP A 29 15.57 3.92 -1.03
C TRP A 29 14.77 4.72 -2.07
N LYS A 30 13.73 5.41 -1.61
CA LYS A 30 12.88 6.28 -2.43
C LYS A 30 12.76 7.66 -1.83
N GLU A 31 12.76 8.67 -2.69
CA GLU A 31 12.64 10.06 -2.31
C GLU A 31 11.24 10.58 -2.62
N GLN A 32 10.81 11.58 -1.85
CA GLN A 32 9.55 12.30 -2.06
C GLN A 32 8.30 11.38 -2.08
N VAL A 33 8.32 10.30 -1.29
CA VAL A 33 7.19 9.38 -1.18
C VAL A 33 6.07 10.08 -0.42
N ASP A 34 4.85 10.05 -0.96
CA ASP A 34 3.68 10.75 -0.39
C ASP A 34 2.65 9.80 0.22
N CYS A 35 2.79 8.49 -0.02
CA CYS A 35 1.85 7.49 0.48
C CYS A 35 2.46 6.09 0.59
N VAL A 36 1.80 5.28 1.41
CA VAL A 36 1.97 3.83 1.45
C VAL A 36 0.65 3.16 1.10
N LEU A 37 0.70 2.18 0.21
CA LEU A 37 -0.49 1.50 -0.32
C LEU A 37 -0.41 0.01 -0.01
N TRP A 38 -1.49 -0.55 0.52
CA TRP A 38 -1.71 -1.99 0.61
C TRP A 38 -2.93 -2.36 -0.22
N HIS A 39 -2.74 -3.24 -1.20
CA HIS A 39 -3.84 -3.82 -1.95
C HIS A 39 -4.16 -5.21 -1.39
N ARG A 40 -5.42 -5.41 -0.99
CA ARG A 40 -5.92 -6.72 -0.56
C ARG A 40 -6.03 -7.65 -1.77
N VAL A 41 -5.44 -8.83 -1.64
CA VAL A 41 -5.47 -9.92 -2.61
C VAL A 41 -5.98 -11.22 -1.98
N LYS A 42 -6.51 -12.11 -2.80
CA LYS A 42 -6.91 -13.48 -2.45
C LYS A 42 -6.06 -14.48 -3.23
N ASP A 43 -6.20 -15.76 -2.89
CA ASP A 43 -5.49 -16.84 -3.57
C ASP A 43 -5.81 -16.88 -5.07
N GLU A 44 -7.05 -16.51 -5.46
CA GLU A 44 -7.44 -16.46 -6.88
C GLU A 44 -6.81 -15.30 -7.67
N ASP A 45 -6.35 -14.24 -6.98
CA ASP A 45 -5.77 -13.04 -7.61
C ASP A 45 -4.32 -13.26 -8.05
N LEU A 46 -3.57 -14.09 -7.32
CA LEU A 46 -2.13 -14.33 -7.51
C LEU A 46 -1.84 -15.80 -7.83
N THR A 47 -2.38 -16.27 -8.96
CA THR A 47 -2.02 -17.60 -9.48
C THR A 47 -0.56 -17.63 -9.94
N LEU A 48 -0.02 -18.83 -10.19
CA LEU A 48 1.38 -19.01 -10.62
C LEU A 48 1.74 -18.28 -11.93
N GLU A 49 0.74 -17.91 -12.73
CA GLU A 49 0.91 -17.21 -14.01
C GLU A 49 0.89 -15.68 -13.85
N VAL A 50 0.49 -15.18 -12.68
CA VAL A 50 0.34 -13.75 -12.42
C VAL A 50 1.63 -13.20 -11.81
N ASP A 51 2.24 -12.26 -12.50
CA ASP A 51 3.30 -11.43 -11.90
C ASP A 51 2.68 -10.45 -10.88
N PRO A 52 3.11 -10.46 -9.61
CA PRO A 52 2.50 -9.62 -8.57
C PRO A 52 2.71 -8.12 -8.77
N ILE A 53 3.82 -7.71 -9.41
CA ILE A 53 4.12 -6.30 -9.69
C ILE A 53 3.16 -5.79 -10.78
N ASP A 54 3.01 -6.55 -11.86
CA ASP A 54 2.07 -6.26 -12.94
C ASP A 54 0.62 -6.24 -12.43
N TYR A 55 0.25 -7.20 -11.57
CA TYR A 55 -1.06 -7.21 -10.93
C TYR A 55 -1.29 -5.91 -10.16
N PHE A 56 -0.35 -5.52 -9.29
CA PHE A 56 -0.47 -4.30 -8.49
C PHE A 56 -0.66 -3.06 -9.38
N TYR A 57 0.17 -2.89 -10.41
CA TYR A 57 0.08 -1.73 -11.29
C TYR A 57 -1.24 -1.71 -12.08
N LYS A 58 -1.72 -2.85 -12.57
CA LYS A 58 -3.03 -2.93 -13.23
C LYS A 58 -4.14 -2.50 -12.27
N SER A 59 -4.15 -3.02 -11.04
CA SER A 59 -5.13 -2.62 -10.02
C SER A 59 -5.05 -1.13 -9.67
N LEU A 60 -3.84 -0.56 -9.58
CA LEU A 60 -3.65 0.88 -9.34
C LEU A 60 -4.15 1.74 -10.51
N LEU A 61 -3.94 1.31 -11.76
CA LEU A 61 -4.46 2.00 -12.95
C LEU A 61 -5.99 2.03 -12.95
N TYR A 62 -6.67 0.95 -12.54
CA TYR A 62 -8.12 0.93 -12.38
C TYR A 62 -8.63 1.95 -11.37
N LYS A 63 -7.84 2.23 -10.32
CA LYS A 63 -8.12 3.26 -9.31
C LYS A 63 -7.96 4.69 -9.85
N LYS A 64 -7.38 4.87 -11.05
CA LYS A 64 -7.14 6.18 -11.72
C LYS A 64 -6.35 7.17 -10.86
N GLU A 65 -5.46 6.67 -10.02
CA GLU A 65 -4.59 7.49 -9.16
C GLU A 65 -3.13 7.32 -9.60
N SER A 66 -2.41 8.45 -9.65
CA SER A 66 -0.97 8.48 -9.84
C SER A 66 -0.36 9.10 -8.59
N ARG A 67 0.40 8.31 -7.82
CA ARG A 67 1.06 8.76 -6.59
C ARG A 67 2.49 8.26 -6.55
N ASN A 68 3.36 9.00 -5.87
CA ASN A 68 4.72 8.54 -5.60
C ASN A 68 4.71 7.72 -4.31
N GLY A 69 4.20 6.49 -4.40
CA GLY A 69 4.00 5.63 -3.24
C GLY A 69 4.95 4.45 -3.18
N VAL A 70 5.01 3.82 -2.00
CA VAL A 70 5.49 2.45 -1.86
C VAL A 70 4.30 1.50 -1.66
N GLY A 71 4.34 0.33 -2.29
CA GLY A 71 3.18 -0.54 -2.45
C GLY A 71 3.42 -1.96 -1.95
N PHE A 72 2.42 -2.49 -1.26
CA PHE A 72 2.40 -3.82 -0.67
C PHE A 72 1.14 -4.58 -1.09
N LEU A 73 1.23 -5.91 -1.06
CA LEU A 73 0.06 -6.78 -1.14
C LEU A 73 -0.23 -7.34 0.25
N THR A 74 -1.50 -7.58 0.55
CA THR A 74 -1.92 -8.18 1.81
C THR A 74 -3.05 -9.18 1.59
N SER A 75 -3.01 -10.33 2.25
CA SER A 75 -4.15 -11.27 2.30
C SER A 75 -5.12 -10.95 3.44
N VAL A 76 -4.74 -10.04 4.35
CA VAL A 76 -5.53 -9.69 5.52
C VAL A 76 -6.79 -8.93 5.11
N SER A 77 -7.92 -9.29 5.72
CA SER A 77 -9.17 -8.56 5.52
C SER A 77 -9.08 -7.15 6.10
N LEU A 78 -9.53 -6.16 5.33
CA LEU A 78 -9.56 -4.76 5.74
C LEU A 78 -10.88 -4.37 6.44
N GLU A 79 -11.84 -5.30 6.54
CA GLU A 79 -13.19 -5.03 7.09
C GLU A 79 -13.19 -4.73 8.60
N ASN A 80 -12.23 -5.28 9.35
CA ASN A 80 -12.11 -5.11 10.80
C ASN A 80 -10.85 -4.30 11.17
N TYR A 81 -10.52 -3.28 10.38
CA TYR A 81 -9.40 -2.42 10.67
C TYR A 81 -9.53 -1.76 12.05
N SER A 82 -8.44 -1.80 12.81
CA SER A 82 -8.28 -1.04 14.05
C SER A 82 -6.94 -0.34 14.02
N GLU A 83 -6.94 0.93 14.41
CA GLU A 83 -5.73 1.73 14.57
C GLU A 83 -5.37 1.79 16.05
N VAL A 84 -4.12 1.48 16.37
CA VAL A 84 -3.59 1.64 17.72
C VAL A 84 -2.48 2.67 17.65
N ILE A 85 -2.75 3.85 18.18
CA ILE A 85 -1.77 4.93 18.29
C ILE A 85 -1.15 4.82 19.69
N LEU A 86 0.15 4.51 19.74
CA LEU A 86 0.89 4.54 20.99
C LEU A 86 1.20 6.00 21.34
N GLU A 87 0.57 6.52 22.39
CA GLU A 87 0.97 7.81 22.95
C GLU A 87 2.41 7.71 23.49
N LYS A 88 3.24 8.70 23.18
CA LYS A 88 4.54 8.84 23.82
C LYS A 88 4.29 9.09 25.31
N GLN A 89 4.77 8.19 26.16
CA GLN A 89 5.00 8.53 27.56
C GLN A 89 6.02 9.66 27.61
N ILE A 90 5.59 10.82 28.11
CA ILE A 90 6.42 12.01 28.36
C ILE A 90 7.22 11.80 29.63
#